data_AF-A0A1A2LLH5-F1
#
_entry.id   AF-A0A1A2LLH5-F1
#
_cell.length_a   1.000
_cell.length_b   1.000
_cell.length_c   1.000
_cell.angle_alpha   90.00
_cell.angle_beta   90.00
_cell.angle_gamma   90.00
#
_symmetry.space_group_name_H-M   'P 1'
#
loop_
_entity.id
_entity.type
_entity.pdbx_description
1 polymer ?
#
loop_
_entity_poly.entity_id
_entity_poly.type
_entity_poly.pdbx_seq_one_letter_code
_entity_poly.pdbx_strand_id
1 'polypeptide(L)'
;MTHDEAVRSWLESHLGPVRAFERQPRWRPAWFADVERDGTIVPLYVRGNREGMEFSLSTHREADVLEALEKQGIPVPHIHGRIDAPPAIVMDRLPGATNLSTSPSAAERDSVIDEYMEILARIHRLDPGEFSAVGLKLPKDPQQHALSSFEASVARYRSTKKRPEPFLEFGIGWIRRHVPAHRFDPRFVLGDPGQFMFADGRVTGLLDVELAYLGDTAHDLAGLRLRDISEPFGDLERAFRRYEEVSGVELDLPVVEFHTAQFSLTTPLSLVMVLHNPFPMSDLLQYEEWFQQCSLNAVEAMAAVEGVALDDYRLPQATDVRQSGLIDALAPIIEEVPAETEIERFRRHQTAQTARYVAGVCRQGPAIESENLDDVERLLGSRYADWRAGDAALEAFVLQAPDNMDTELIRLFHSRIMRQMRLLEPVLNRAGGVYPLTPLARLLGH
;
A
#
# COMPACT_ATOMS: atom_id res chain seq x y z
N MET A 1 7.31 -34.94 0.36
CA MET A 1 7.13 -34.17 -0.88
C MET A 1 7.28 -32.70 -0.50
N THR A 2 8.18 -31.98 -1.14
CA THR A 2 8.32 -30.52 -0.94
C THR A 2 7.11 -29.80 -1.54
N HIS A 3 6.88 -28.53 -1.19
CA HIS A 3 5.84 -27.72 -1.84
C HIS A 3 6.02 -27.67 -3.36
N ASP A 4 7.28 -27.56 -3.83
CA ASP A 4 7.62 -27.51 -5.25
C ASP A 4 7.25 -28.82 -5.97
N GLU A 5 7.58 -29.96 -5.37
CA GLU A 5 7.21 -31.28 -5.90
C GLU A 5 5.69 -31.48 -5.95
N ALA A 6 4.98 -31.02 -4.91
CA ALA A 6 3.52 -31.15 -4.83
C ALA A 6 2.81 -30.32 -5.91
N VAL A 7 3.22 -29.05 -6.09
CA VAL A 7 2.68 -28.19 -7.14
C VAL A 7 2.96 -28.76 -8.52
N ARG A 8 4.21 -29.17 -8.80
CA ARG A 8 4.57 -29.77 -10.09
C ARG A 8 3.76 -31.04 -10.37
N SER A 9 3.64 -31.93 -9.39
CA SER A 9 2.88 -33.18 -9.54
C SER A 9 1.39 -32.91 -9.79
N TRP A 10 0.82 -31.89 -9.15
CA TRP A 10 -0.56 -31.48 -9.41
C TRP A 10 -0.74 -31.00 -10.86
N LEU A 11 0.16 -30.16 -11.37
CA LEU A 11 0.13 -29.68 -12.76
C LEU A 11 0.22 -30.84 -13.77
N GLU A 12 1.16 -31.76 -13.55
CA GLU A 12 1.38 -32.93 -14.43
C GLU A 12 0.17 -33.86 -14.47
N SER A 13 -0.53 -34.02 -13.35
CA SER A 13 -1.68 -34.93 -13.22
C SER A 13 -3.01 -34.34 -13.70
N HIS A 14 -3.18 -33.02 -13.63
CA HIS A 14 -4.46 -32.36 -13.95
C HIS A 14 -4.46 -31.63 -15.28
N LEU A 15 -3.31 -31.08 -15.72
CA LEU A 15 -3.27 -30.15 -16.85
C LEU A 15 -2.45 -30.67 -18.04
N GLY A 16 -1.39 -31.43 -17.78
CA GLY A 16 -0.51 -32.01 -18.81
C GLY A 16 0.98 -31.97 -18.43
N PRO A 17 1.89 -32.51 -19.27
CA PRO A 17 3.32 -32.54 -18.97
C PRO A 17 3.92 -31.15 -18.74
N VAL A 18 4.64 -30.96 -17.62
CA VAL A 18 5.34 -29.71 -17.30
C VAL A 18 6.68 -29.67 -18.04
N ARG A 19 6.87 -28.65 -18.89
CA ARG A 19 8.06 -28.44 -19.73
C ARG A 19 9.07 -27.49 -19.09
N ALA A 20 8.59 -26.48 -18.36
CA ALA A 20 9.41 -25.58 -17.55
C ALA A 20 8.73 -25.33 -16.21
N PHE A 21 9.53 -25.16 -15.15
CA PHE A 21 9.03 -24.91 -13.80
C PHE A 21 10.06 -24.09 -13.02
N GLU A 22 9.65 -22.93 -12.51
CA GLU A 22 10.53 -21.99 -11.82
C GLU A 22 9.84 -21.42 -10.59
N ARG A 23 10.45 -21.61 -9.42
CA ARG A 23 9.99 -20.99 -8.17
C ARG A 23 10.45 -19.54 -8.11
N GLN A 24 9.52 -18.64 -7.85
CA GLN A 24 9.81 -17.21 -7.73
C GLN A 24 10.39 -16.88 -6.34
N PRO A 25 11.49 -16.10 -6.24
CA PRO A 25 12.12 -15.74 -4.98
C PRO A 25 11.36 -14.61 -4.28
N ARG A 26 10.09 -14.85 -3.95
CA ARG A 26 9.20 -13.89 -3.29
C ARG A 26 8.77 -14.35 -1.90
N TRP A 27 8.34 -13.39 -1.08
CA TRP A 27 7.82 -13.60 0.27
C TRP A 27 6.54 -14.47 0.35
N ARG A 28 5.78 -14.54 -0.75
CA ARG A 28 4.60 -15.39 -0.94
C ARG A 28 5.03 -16.50 -1.90
N PRO A 29 4.78 -17.77 -1.58
CA PRO A 29 5.12 -18.86 -2.49
C PRO A 29 4.44 -18.66 -3.85
N ALA A 30 5.23 -18.70 -4.91
CA ALA A 30 4.73 -18.57 -6.28
C ALA A 30 5.65 -19.30 -7.26
N TRP A 31 5.06 -19.77 -8.36
CA TRP A 31 5.77 -20.52 -9.40
C TRP A 31 5.32 -20.09 -10.79
N PHE A 32 6.26 -20.06 -11.72
CA PHE A 32 5.98 -20.08 -13.14
C PHE A 32 6.07 -21.50 -13.66
N ALA A 33 5.14 -21.90 -14.52
CA ALA A 33 5.14 -23.21 -15.14
C ALA A 33 4.70 -23.11 -16.61
N ASP A 34 5.32 -23.91 -17.47
CA ASP A 34 4.89 -24.11 -18.85
C ASP A 34 4.36 -25.53 -18.98
N VAL A 35 3.07 -25.68 -19.26
CA VAL A 35 2.40 -26.99 -19.38
C VAL A 35 2.04 -27.27 -20.83
N GLU A 36 2.36 -28.46 -21.32
CA GLU A 36 1.92 -28.88 -22.65
C GLU A 36 0.49 -29.44 -22.61
N ARG A 37 -0.41 -28.82 -23.38
CA ARG A 37 -1.79 -29.26 -23.56
C ARG A 37 -2.17 -29.19 -25.03
N ASP A 38 -2.71 -30.28 -25.57
CA ASP A 38 -3.14 -30.40 -26.97
C ASP A 38 -2.09 -29.95 -28.00
N GLY A 39 -0.81 -30.25 -27.73
CA GLY A 39 0.32 -29.87 -28.59
C GLY A 39 0.73 -28.40 -28.52
N THR A 40 0.20 -27.62 -27.57
CA THR A 40 0.54 -26.22 -27.32
C THR A 40 1.10 -26.02 -25.91
N ILE A 41 1.91 -24.98 -25.72
CA ILE A 41 2.42 -24.60 -24.40
C ILE A 41 1.47 -23.58 -23.77
N VAL A 42 0.94 -23.91 -22.60
CA VAL A 42 0.11 -23.05 -21.76
C VAL A 42 0.98 -22.48 -20.63
N PRO A 43 1.27 -21.17 -20.63
CA PRO A 43 2.04 -20.53 -19.58
C PRO A 43 1.16 -20.26 -18.36
N LEU A 44 1.57 -20.74 -17.19
CA LEU A 44 0.80 -20.70 -15.95
C LEU A 44 1.58 -20.00 -14.84
N TYR A 45 0.82 -19.33 -13.98
CA TYR A 45 1.29 -18.78 -12.73
C TYR A 45 0.55 -19.47 -11.58
N VAL A 46 1.31 -20.09 -10.68
CA VAL A 46 0.78 -20.73 -9.48
C VAL A 46 1.04 -19.82 -8.29
N ARG A 47 0.00 -19.41 -7.58
CA ARG A 47 0.07 -18.54 -6.41
C ARG A 47 -0.31 -19.31 -5.16
N GLY A 48 0.61 -19.40 -4.20
CA GLY A 48 0.36 -20.02 -2.90
C GLY A 48 -0.29 -19.09 -1.88
N ASN A 49 -0.86 -19.67 -0.82
CA ASN A 49 -1.26 -18.93 0.36
C ASN A 49 -0.08 -18.19 1.00
N ARG A 50 -0.36 -17.02 1.58
CA ARG A 50 0.58 -16.28 2.41
C ARG A 50 0.31 -16.62 3.88
N GLU A 51 1.34 -17.08 4.60
CA GLU A 51 1.24 -17.28 6.05
C GLU A 51 1.26 -15.92 6.77
N GLY A 52 0.47 -15.78 7.84
CA GLY A 52 0.47 -14.59 8.70
C GLY A 52 -0.31 -13.37 8.21
N MET A 53 -1.09 -13.49 7.12
CA MET A 53 -1.88 -12.38 6.52
C MET A 53 -3.38 -12.70 6.49
N GLU A 54 -3.96 -13.02 7.64
CA GLU A 54 -5.35 -13.48 7.79
C GLU A 54 -6.42 -12.40 7.46
N PHE A 55 -6.01 -11.20 7.04
CA PHE A 55 -6.94 -10.13 6.63
C PHE A 55 -7.24 -10.10 5.13
N SER A 56 -6.38 -10.66 4.27
CA SER A 56 -6.69 -10.75 2.85
C SER A 56 -7.58 -11.96 2.58
N LEU A 57 -8.19 -12.00 1.41
CA LEU A 57 -8.88 -13.19 0.93
C LEU A 57 -7.90 -14.36 0.90
N SER A 58 -8.35 -15.53 1.38
CA SER A 58 -7.64 -16.77 1.10
C SER A 58 -7.49 -16.94 -0.41
N THR A 59 -6.41 -17.58 -0.87
CA THR A 59 -6.17 -17.73 -2.31
C THR A 59 -7.35 -18.41 -3.05
N HIS A 60 -8.08 -19.33 -2.43
CA HIS A 60 -9.29 -19.92 -3.04
C HIS A 60 -10.45 -18.91 -3.21
N ARG A 61 -10.67 -18.04 -2.22
CA ARG A 61 -11.66 -16.94 -2.33
C ARG A 61 -11.25 -15.91 -3.38
N GLU A 62 -9.95 -15.65 -3.50
CA GLU A 62 -9.41 -14.81 -4.58
C GLU A 62 -9.77 -15.41 -5.95
N ALA A 63 -9.58 -16.72 -6.13
CA ALA A 63 -9.99 -17.41 -7.36
C ALA A 63 -11.50 -17.32 -7.64
N ASP A 64 -12.35 -17.45 -6.62
CA ASP A 64 -13.81 -17.31 -6.79
C ASP A 64 -14.19 -15.91 -7.28
N VAL A 65 -13.50 -14.87 -6.79
CA VAL A 65 -13.68 -13.48 -7.24
C VAL A 65 -13.18 -13.28 -8.67
N LEU A 66 -12.02 -13.83 -9.03
CA LEU A 66 -11.48 -13.77 -10.39
C LEU A 66 -12.43 -14.47 -11.39
N GLU A 67 -12.93 -15.65 -11.06
CA GLU A 67 -13.94 -16.35 -11.89
C GLU A 67 -15.24 -15.56 -12.02
N ALA A 68 -15.67 -14.83 -10.97
CA ALA A 68 -16.83 -13.94 -11.05
C ALA A 68 -16.57 -12.75 -11.98
N LEU A 69 -15.39 -12.12 -11.91
CA LEU A 69 -14.99 -11.03 -12.81
C LEU A 69 -14.90 -11.51 -14.28
N GLU A 70 -14.31 -12.68 -14.51
CA GLU A 70 -14.19 -13.29 -15.84
C GLU A 70 -15.57 -13.52 -16.47
N LYS A 71 -16.54 -14.05 -15.70
CA LYS A 71 -17.93 -14.24 -16.16
C LYS A 71 -18.62 -12.94 -16.58
N GLN A 72 -18.22 -11.81 -15.99
CA GLN A 72 -18.69 -10.48 -16.34
C GLN A 72 -17.88 -9.83 -17.49
N GLY A 73 -16.95 -10.59 -18.09
CA GLY A 73 -16.12 -10.16 -19.20
C GLY A 73 -15.05 -9.14 -18.81
N ILE A 74 -14.69 -9.05 -17.53
CA ILE A 74 -13.54 -8.26 -17.07
C ILE A 74 -12.26 -9.04 -17.40
N PRO A 75 -11.22 -8.41 -17.98
CA PRO A 75 -9.98 -9.10 -18.29
C PRO A 75 -9.23 -9.43 -17.00
N VAL A 76 -9.16 -10.71 -16.65
CA VAL A 76 -8.47 -11.28 -15.48
C VAL A 76 -7.84 -12.62 -15.92
N PRO A 77 -6.83 -13.15 -15.20
CA PRO A 77 -6.29 -14.47 -15.55
C PRO A 77 -7.33 -15.57 -15.34
N HIS A 78 -7.43 -16.49 -16.31
CA HIS A 78 -8.30 -17.66 -16.18
C HIS A 78 -7.81 -18.59 -15.06
N ILE A 79 -8.72 -19.08 -14.22
CA ILE A 79 -8.40 -20.05 -13.16
C ILE A 79 -8.48 -21.48 -13.73
N HIS A 80 -7.33 -22.17 -13.77
CA HIS A 80 -7.23 -23.57 -14.22
C HIS A 80 -7.45 -24.58 -13.09
N GLY A 81 -7.30 -24.16 -11.83
CA GLY A 81 -7.62 -25.01 -10.69
C GLY A 81 -7.07 -24.54 -9.35
N ARG A 82 -7.32 -25.37 -8.33
CA ARG A 82 -7.01 -25.13 -6.92
C ARG A 82 -6.22 -26.33 -6.39
N ILE A 83 -5.18 -26.07 -5.61
CA ILE A 83 -4.32 -27.08 -4.98
C ILE A 83 -4.55 -26.97 -3.48
N ASP A 84 -4.90 -28.09 -2.82
CA ASP A 84 -5.17 -28.08 -1.38
C ASP A 84 -3.90 -28.12 -0.52
N ALA A 85 -2.84 -28.78 -1.01
CA ALA A 85 -1.60 -29.02 -0.27
C ALA A 85 -0.35 -28.92 -1.18
N PRO A 86 0.40 -27.80 -1.15
CA PRO A 86 0.11 -26.59 -0.39
C PRO A 86 -1.11 -25.85 -0.96
N PRO A 87 -1.87 -25.09 -0.13
CA PRO A 87 -2.95 -24.23 -0.62
C PRO A 87 -2.45 -23.25 -1.68
N ALA A 88 -2.94 -23.39 -2.92
CA ALA A 88 -2.54 -22.56 -4.05
C ALA A 88 -3.62 -22.52 -5.13
N ILE A 89 -3.56 -21.52 -6.02
CA ILE A 89 -4.36 -21.45 -7.24
C ILE A 89 -3.46 -21.49 -8.45
N VAL A 90 -3.95 -22.12 -9.52
CA VAL A 90 -3.29 -22.19 -10.81
C VAL A 90 -4.07 -21.33 -11.78
N MET A 91 -3.41 -20.34 -12.35
CA MET A 91 -4.04 -19.37 -13.25
C MET A 91 -3.15 -19.05 -14.45
N ASP A 92 -3.70 -18.35 -15.45
CA ASP A 92 -2.92 -17.87 -16.58
C ASP A 92 -1.70 -17.04 -16.12
N ARG A 93 -0.56 -17.24 -16.77
CA ARG A 93 0.52 -16.26 -16.73
C ARG A 93 0.27 -15.23 -17.82
N LEU A 94 -0.37 -14.13 -17.45
CA LEU A 94 -0.64 -13.01 -18.36
C LEU A 94 0.67 -12.46 -18.98
N PRO A 95 0.67 -12.05 -20.25
CA PRO A 95 1.83 -11.45 -20.90
C PRO A 95 1.97 -9.97 -20.52
N GLY A 96 3.19 -9.44 -20.66
CA GLY A 96 3.46 -8.01 -20.56
C GLY A 96 4.25 -7.60 -19.32
N ALA A 97 4.08 -6.34 -18.92
CA ALA A 97 4.71 -5.73 -17.75
C ALA A 97 3.66 -5.24 -16.75
N THR A 98 4.05 -5.06 -15.48
CA THR A 98 3.19 -4.54 -14.41
C THR A 98 3.38 -3.05 -14.12
N ASN A 99 4.51 -2.47 -14.53
CA ASN A 99 4.86 -1.09 -14.19
C ASN A 99 4.84 -0.21 -15.44
N LEU A 100 3.92 0.76 -15.49
CA LEU A 100 3.79 1.68 -16.63
C LEU A 100 5.03 2.51 -16.92
N SER A 101 5.93 2.70 -15.94
CA SER A 101 7.21 3.37 -16.16
C SER A 101 8.13 2.61 -17.13
N THR A 102 7.87 1.31 -17.38
CA THR A 102 8.61 0.50 -18.37
C THR A 102 8.02 0.60 -19.78
N SER A 103 6.91 1.34 -19.95
CA SER A 103 6.32 1.56 -21.27
C SER A 103 7.28 2.33 -22.19
N PRO A 104 7.44 1.94 -23.47
CA PRO A 104 8.40 2.55 -24.38
C PRO A 104 8.01 3.98 -24.82
N SER A 105 6.78 4.43 -24.59
CA SER A 105 6.33 5.77 -24.97
C SER A 105 5.22 6.32 -24.06
N ALA A 106 5.09 7.65 -24.01
CA ALA A 106 3.96 8.29 -23.33
C ALA A 106 2.61 7.92 -23.97
N ALA A 107 2.54 7.83 -25.30
CA ALA A 107 1.31 7.48 -26.00
C ALA A 107 0.81 6.07 -25.67
N GLU A 108 1.72 5.10 -25.51
CA GLU A 108 1.35 3.75 -25.08
C GLU A 108 0.84 3.73 -23.65
N ARG A 109 1.52 4.46 -22.75
CA ARG A 109 1.09 4.64 -21.36
C ARG A 109 -0.31 5.26 -21.26
N ASP A 110 -0.57 6.29 -22.04
CA ASP A 110 -1.87 6.97 -22.11
C ASP A 110 -2.96 6.03 -22.64
N SER A 111 -2.65 5.18 -23.63
CA SER A 111 -3.59 4.16 -24.12
C SER A 111 -3.94 3.13 -23.04
N VAL A 112 -2.94 2.67 -22.29
CA VAL A 112 -3.15 1.68 -21.21
C VAL A 112 -3.93 2.29 -20.05
N ILE A 113 -3.62 3.51 -19.63
CA ILE A 113 -4.35 4.16 -18.53
C ILE A 113 -5.80 4.43 -18.91
N ASP A 114 -6.07 4.83 -20.16
CA ASP A 114 -7.42 5.04 -20.65
C ASP A 114 -8.24 3.74 -20.66
N GLU A 115 -7.67 2.64 -21.16
CA GLU A 115 -8.32 1.32 -21.13
C GLU A 115 -8.51 0.80 -19.70
N TYR A 116 -7.55 1.03 -18.81
CA TYR A 116 -7.68 0.67 -17.41
C TYR A 116 -8.83 1.45 -16.73
N MET A 117 -9.01 2.74 -17.03
CA MET A 117 -10.15 3.53 -16.53
C MET A 117 -11.49 3.04 -17.08
N GLU A 118 -11.54 2.59 -18.34
CA GLU A 118 -12.73 1.94 -18.91
C GLU A 118 -13.08 0.63 -18.19
N ILE A 119 -12.06 -0.20 -17.90
CA ILE A 119 -12.24 -1.44 -17.15
C ILE A 119 -12.73 -1.13 -15.72
N LEU A 120 -12.11 -0.17 -15.03
CA LEU A 120 -12.49 0.22 -13.68
C LEU A 120 -13.94 0.73 -13.63
N ALA A 121 -14.34 1.58 -14.59
CA ALA A 121 -15.71 2.05 -14.68
C ALA A 121 -16.72 0.93 -14.98
N ARG A 122 -16.33 -0.11 -15.75
CA ARG A 122 -17.16 -1.31 -15.94
C ARG A 122 -17.32 -2.09 -14.65
N ILE A 123 -16.24 -2.29 -13.91
CA ILE A 123 -16.22 -2.99 -12.61
C ILE A 123 -17.17 -2.31 -11.62
N HIS A 124 -17.08 -0.99 -11.51
CA HIS A 124 -17.91 -0.19 -10.61
C HIS A 124 -19.42 -0.21 -10.95
N ARG A 125 -19.80 -0.68 -12.14
CA ARG A 125 -21.21 -0.85 -12.56
C ARG A 125 -21.74 -2.28 -12.43
N LEU A 126 -20.88 -3.25 -12.10
CA LEU A 126 -21.31 -4.64 -11.94
C LEU A 126 -22.33 -4.77 -10.80
N ASP A 127 -23.21 -5.77 -10.92
CA ASP A 127 -24.17 -6.10 -9.87
C ASP A 127 -23.43 -6.65 -8.65
N PRO A 128 -23.52 -6.00 -7.47
CA PRO A 128 -22.90 -6.52 -6.26
C PRO A 128 -23.42 -7.91 -5.85
N GLY A 129 -24.60 -8.32 -6.34
CA GLY A 129 -25.18 -9.65 -6.16
C GLY A 129 -24.25 -10.78 -6.60
N GLU A 130 -23.57 -10.61 -7.74
CA GLU A 130 -22.63 -11.59 -8.31
C GLU A 130 -21.47 -11.90 -7.36
N PHE A 131 -20.99 -10.88 -6.64
CA PHE A 131 -19.87 -11.02 -5.72
C PHE A 131 -20.30 -11.45 -4.31
N SER A 132 -21.51 -11.06 -3.90
CA SER A 132 -22.09 -11.57 -2.66
C SER A 132 -22.36 -13.08 -2.73
N ALA A 133 -22.68 -13.60 -3.92
CA ALA A 133 -22.87 -15.03 -4.17
C ALA A 133 -21.58 -15.86 -3.96
N VAL A 134 -20.41 -15.25 -4.18
CA VAL A 134 -19.09 -15.86 -3.90
C VAL A 134 -18.53 -15.47 -2.51
N GLY A 135 -19.37 -14.90 -1.64
CA GLY A 135 -19.06 -14.72 -0.22
C GLY A 135 -18.50 -13.35 0.17
N LEU A 136 -18.51 -12.34 -0.73
CA LEU A 136 -18.24 -10.97 -0.31
C LEU A 136 -19.42 -10.42 0.50
N LYS A 137 -19.12 -9.69 1.58
CA LYS A 137 -20.15 -9.20 2.51
C LYS A 137 -20.69 -7.86 2.03
N LEU A 138 -22.01 -7.80 1.84
CA LEU A 138 -22.71 -6.53 1.60
C LEU A 138 -22.70 -5.67 2.88
N PRO A 139 -22.25 -4.40 2.80
CA PRO A 139 -22.38 -3.46 3.91
C PRO A 139 -23.86 -3.11 4.13
N LYS A 140 -24.24 -2.84 5.38
CA LYS A 140 -25.64 -2.63 5.77
C LYS A 140 -26.03 -1.16 5.93
N ASP A 141 -25.05 -0.29 6.02
CA ASP A 141 -25.22 1.13 6.30
C ASP A 141 -24.03 1.93 5.70
N PRO A 142 -24.15 3.27 5.58
CA PRO A 142 -23.08 4.12 5.07
C PRO A 142 -21.75 3.97 5.82
N GLN A 143 -21.78 3.65 7.11
CA GLN A 143 -20.57 3.49 7.91
C GLN A 143 -19.81 2.23 7.53
N GLN A 144 -20.48 1.08 7.42
CA GLN A 144 -19.88 -0.17 6.94
C GLN A 144 -19.42 -0.03 5.48
N HIS A 145 -20.17 0.71 4.66
CA HIS A 145 -19.85 0.98 3.26
C HIS A 145 -18.56 1.76 3.10
N ALA A 146 -18.35 2.79 3.93
CA ALA A 146 -17.14 3.61 3.90
C ALA A 146 -15.94 2.99 4.64
N LEU A 147 -16.16 2.26 5.73
CA LEU A 147 -15.07 1.75 6.57
C LEU A 147 -14.56 0.38 6.15
N SER A 148 -15.35 -0.46 5.47
CA SER A 148 -14.91 -1.77 4.99
C SER A 148 -14.16 -2.59 6.08
N SER A 149 -12.90 -2.97 5.83
CA SER A 149 -12.01 -3.71 6.74
C SER A 149 -11.25 -2.82 7.72
N PHE A 150 -11.44 -1.49 7.70
CA PHE A 150 -10.73 -0.54 8.55
C PHE A 150 -10.83 -0.91 10.04
N GLU A 151 -12.02 -1.24 10.53
CA GLU A 151 -12.21 -1.62 11.93
C GLU A 151 -11.48 -2.92 12.31
N ALA A 152 -11.33 -3.86 11.37
CA ALA A 152 -10.52 -5.05 11.58
C ALA A 152 -9.02 -4.71 11.65
N SER A 153 -8.55 -3.78 10.81
CA SER A 153 -7.18 -3.25 10.87
C SER A 153 -6.91 -2.54 12.20
N VAL A 154 -7.86 -1.73 12.69
CA VAL A 154 -7.77 -1.06 14.00
C VAL A 154 -7.72 -2.06 15.14
N ALA A 155 -8.56 -3.10 15.12
CA ALA A 155 -8.55 -4.14 16.14
C ALA A 155 -7.19 -4.86 16.19
N ARG A 156 -6.62 -5.21 15.02
CA ARG A 156 -5.29 -5.82 14.95
C ARG A 156 -4.20 -4.90 15.47
N TYR A 157 -4.17 -3.65 15.00
CA TYR A 157 -3.24 -2.62 15.47
C TYR A 157 -3.23 -2.54 17.00
N ARG A 158 -4.41 -2.42 17.63
CA ARG A 158 -4.53 -2.33 19.09
C ARG A 158 -4.05 -3.59 19.81
N SER A 159 -4.21 -4.77 19.19
CA SER A 159 -3.71 -6.03 19.76
C SER A 159 -2.19 -6.19 19.69
N THR A 160 -1.51 -5.48 18.78
CA THR A 160 -0.06 -5.60 18.55
C THR A 160 0.76 -4.38 18.96
N LYS A 161 0.11 -3.25 19.23
CA LYS A 161 0.72 -2.01 19.73
C LYS A 161 1.46 -2.23 21.06
N LYS A 162 2.71 -1.76 21.16
CA LYS A 162 3.58 -1.88 22.35
C LYS A 162 4.17 -0.56 22.84
N ARG A 163 3.94 0.53 22.12
CA ARG A 163 4.31 1.90 22.49
C ARG A 163 3.22 2.88 22.03
N PRO A 164 3.17 4.11 22.56
CA PRO A 164 2.25 5.14 22.07
C PRO A 164 2.46 5.40 20.58
N GLU A 165 1.36 5.61 19.86
CA GLU A 165 1.26 5.93 18.43
C GLU A 165 0.18 7.02 18.26
N PRO A 166 0.44 8.25 18.73
CA PRO A 166 -0.58 9.31 18.83
C PRO A 166 -1.21 9.70 17.49
N PHE A 167 -0.42 9.67 16.40
CA PHE A 167 -0.95 9.93 15.06
C PHE A 167 -1.95 8.87 14.61
N LEU A 168 -1.67 7.59 14.89
CA LEU A 168 -2.57 6.50 14.48
C LEU A 168 -3.89 6.57 15.26
N GLU A 169 -3.86 6.86 16.57
CA GLU A 169 -5.11 7.06 17.33
C GLU A 169 -5.87 8.31 16.85
N PHE A 170 -5.17 9.39 16.49
CA PHE A 170 -5.78 10.57 15.89
C PHE A 170 -6.48 10.22 14.57
N GLY A 171 -5.77 9.58 13.65
CA GLY A 171 -6.31 9.19 12.34
C GLY A 171 -7.51 8.24 12.47
N ILE A 172 -7.47 7.28 13.41
CA ILE A 172 -8.62 6.41 13.72
C ILE A 172 -9.84 7.23 14.15
N GLY A 173 -9.63 8.20 15.06
CA GLY A 173 -10.69 9.10 15.52
C GLY A 173 -11.26 9.94 14.38
N TRP A 174 -10.37 10.55 13.59
CA TRP A 174 -10.74 11.39 12.46
C TRP A 174 -11.56 10.62 11.42
N ILE A 175 -11.11 9.43 10.99
CA ILE A 175 -11.83 8.60 10.00
C ILE A 175 -13.24 8.25 10.49
N ARG A 176 -13.42 7.93 11.77
CA ARG A 176 -14.74 7.60 12.32
C ARG A 176 -15.71 8.78 12.35
N ARG A 177 -15.20 10.01 12.51
CA ARG A 177 -16.02 11.24 12.49
C ARG A 177 -16.37 11.71 11.08
N HIS A 178 -15.52 11.40 10.10
CA HIS A 178 -15.61 11.91 8.73
C HIS A 178 -16.22 10.94 7.73
N VAL A 179 -16.87 9.86 8.20
CA VAL A 179 -17.59 8.91 7.34
C VAL A 179 -18.56 9.67 6.41
N PRO A 180 -18.47 9.49 5.08
CA PRO A 180 -19.33 10.16 4.12
C PRO A 180 -20.75 9.57 4.12
N ALA A 181 -21.54 9.93 5.12
CA ALA A 181 -22.86 9.34 5.38
C ALA A 181 -23.95 9.72 4.34
N HIS A 182 -23.68 10.68 3.44
CA HIS A 182 -24.61 11.12 2.40
C HIS A 182 -24.73 10.15 1.22
N ARG A 183 -23.85 9.16 1.12
CA ARG A 183 -23.84 8.17 0.03
C ARG A 183 -23.89 6.73 0.56
N PHE A 184 -24.60 5.88 -0.16
CA PHE A 184 -24.70 4.45 0.11
C PHE A 184 -25.10 3.71 -1.17
N ASP A 185 -24.10 3.34 -1.97
CA ASP A 185 -24.26 2.51 -3.16
C ASP A 185 -23.12 1.46 -3.19
N PRO A 186 -23.27 0.32 -2.48
CA PRO A 186 -22.23 -0.68 -2.41
C PRO A 186 -21.98 -1.34 -3.78
N ARG A 187 -20.74 -1.25 -4.27
CA ARG A 187 -20.27 -1.86 -5.52
C ARG A 187 -19.06 -2.73 -5.27
N PHE A 188 -18.65 -3.50 -6.28
CA PHE A 188 -17.38 -4.19 -6.22
C PHE A 188 -16.22 -3.18 -6.23
N VAL A 189 -15.31 -3.35 -5.29
CA VAL A 189 -14.09 -2.55 -5.10
C VAL A 189 -12.91 -3.52 -5.16
N LEU A 190 -11.91 -3.23 -5.98
CA LEU A 190 -10.68 -4.03 -6.11
C LEU A 190 -9.89 -4.07 -4.81
N GLY A 191 -9.88 -2.96 -4.08
CA GLY A 191 -9.22 -2.84 -2.77
C GLY A 191 -7.74 -2.47 -2.88
N ASP A 192 -7.00 -3.08 -3.82
CA ASP A 192 -5.65 -2.65 -4.23
C ASP A 192 -5.65 -2.30 -5.73
N PRO A 193 -6.19 -1.12 -6.11
CA PRO A 193 -6.32 -0.72 -7.51
C PRO A 193 -4.96 -0.47 -8.16
N GLY A 194 -4.93 -0.54 -9.50
CA GLY A 194 -3.71 -0.34 -10.28
C GLY A 194 -2.87 -1.61 -10.44
N GLN A 195 -3.39 -2.76 -10.03
CA GLN A 195 -2.80 -4.08 -10.25
C GLN A 195 -3.26 -4.66 -11.58
N PHE A 196 -2.44 -4.51 -12.62
CA PHE A 196 -2.70 -5.07 -13.94
C PHE A 196 -1.42 -5.39 -14.69
N MET A 197 -1.57 -6.21 -15.73
CA MET A 197 -0.56 -6.46 -16.75
C MET A 197 -0.91 -5.69 -18.02
N PHE A 198 0.09 -5.22 -18.75
CA PHE A 198 -0.12 -4.58 -20.05
C PHE A 198 0.92 -5.01 -21.08
N ALA A 199 0.50 -5.09 -22.35
CA ALA A 199 1.35 -5.35 -23.50
C ALA A 199 0.77 -4.66 -24.73
N ASP A 200 1.65 -4.18 -25.63
CA ASP A 200 1.27 -3.56 -26.90
C ASP A 200 0.22 -2.43 -26.75
N GLY A 201 0.36 -1.62 -25.70
CA GLY A 201 -0.57 -0.52 -25.39
C GLY A 201 -1.95 -0.92 -24.90
N ARG A 202 -2.12 -2.17 -24.45
CA ARG A 202 -3.39 -2.71 -23.95
C ARG A 202 -3.25 -3.39 -22.59
N VAL A 203 -4.29 -3.30 -21.77
CA VAL A 203 -4.40 -4.08 -20.53
C VAL A 203 -4.64 -5.55 -20.90
N THR A 204 -3.75 -6.44 -20.46
CA THR A 204 -3.87 -7.88 -20.71
C THR A 204 -4.66 -8.58 -19.61
N GLY A 205 -4.72 -8.01 -18.41
CA GLY A 205 -5.64 -8.41 -17.36
C GLY A 205 -5.31 -7.80 -16.00
N LEU A 206 -6.33 -7.69 -15.15
CA LEU A 206 -6.18 -7.28 -13.77
C LEU A 206 -5.61 -8.41 -12.92
N LEU A 207 -4.88 -8.00 -11.89
CA LEU A 207 -4.23 -8.87 -10.93
C LEU A 207 -4.72 -8.56 -9.52
N ASP A 208 -4.42 -9.48 -8.61
CA ASP A 208 -4.36 -9.23 -7.16
C ASP A 208 -5.63 -8.63 -6.53
N VAL A 209 -6.71 -9.39 -6.61
CA VAL A 209 -8.01 -9.03 -6.00
C VAL A 209 -8.13 -9.51 -4.55
N GLU A 210 -7.01 -9.74 -3.87
CA GLU A 210 -7.02 -10.31 -2.52
C GLU A 210 -7.56 -9.36 -1.44
N LEU A 211 -7.66 -8.06 -1.75
CA LEU A 211 -8.29 -7.06 -0.89
C LEU A 211 -9.70 -6.69 -1.35
N ALA A 212 -10.25 -7.38 -2.35
CA ALA A 212 -11.54 -7.03 -2.94
C ALA A 212 -12.70 -7.17 -1.95
N TYR A 213 -13.64 -6.23 -2.02
CA TYR A 213 -14.81 -6.17 -1.15
C TYR A 213 -15.99 -5.47 -1.82
N LEU A 214 -17.15 -5.47 -1.15
CA LEU A 214 -18.31 -4.68 -1.57
C LEU A 214 -18.37 -3.39 -0.73
N GLY A 215 -18.27 -2.24 -1.38
CA GLY A 215 -17.98 -0.98 -0.71
C GLY A 215 -18.16 0.26 -1.58
N ASP A 216 -17.50 1.34 -1.18
CA ASP A 216 -17.51 2.61 -1.91
C ASP A 216 -16.40 2.64 -2.97
N THR A 217 -16.79 2.85 -4.22
CA THR A 217 -15.88 2.87 -5.38
C THR A 217 -14.85 3.99 -5.34
N ALA A 218 -15.09 5.00 -4.50
CA ALA A 218 -14.10 6.04 -4.22
C ALA A 218 -12.80 5.50 -3.61
N HIS A 219 -12.83 4.31 -2.97
CA HIS A 219 -11.62 3.63 -2.49
C HIS A 219 -10.66 3.30 -3.63
N ASP A 220 -11.16 2.77 -4.75
CA ASP A 220 -10.28 2.39 -5.88
C ASP A 220 -9.65 3.63 -6.53
N LEU A 221 -10.36 4.76 -6.56
CA LEU A 221 -9.80 6.03 -7.04
C LEU A 221 -8.75 6.59 -6.07
N ALA A 222 -9.01 6.49 -4.77
CA ALA A 222 -8.06 6.87 -3.73
C ALA A 222 -6.77 6.05 -3.79
N GLY A 223 -6.89 4.72 -3.98
CA GLY A 223 -5.73 3.84 -4.07
C GLY A 223 -4.82 4.13 -5.27
N LEU A 224 -5.35 4.62 -6.40
CA LEU A 224 -4.53 5.03 -7.55
C LEU A 224 -3.58 6.18 -7.21
N ARG A 225 -4.01 7.11 -6.36
CA ARG A 225 -3.16 8.22 -5.90
C ARG A 225 -1.98 7.73 -5.10
N LEU A 226 -2.20 6.73 -4.25
CA LEU A 226 -1.13 6.14 -3.43
C LEU A 226 -0.17 5.33 -4.29
N ARG A 227 -0.72 4.58 -5.24
CA ARG A 227 0.07 3.76 -6.15
C ARG A 227 0.96 4.60 -7.06
N ASP A 228 0.48 5.75 -7.55
CA ASP A 228 1.25 6.67 -8.40
C ASP A 228 2.54 7.17 -7.73
N ILE A 229 2.57 7.26 -6.40
CA ILE A 229 3.77 7.66 -5.63
C ILE A 229 4.88 6.60 -5.70
N SER A 230 4.52 5.31 -5.74
CA SER A 230 5.49 4.20 -5.77
C SER A 230 5.73 3.65 -7.18
N GLU A 231 4.68 3.60 -8.01
CA GLU A 231 4.65 3.04 -9.36
C GLU A 231 3.88 4.04 -10.25
N PRO A 232 4.56 5.10 -10.74
CA PRO A 232 3.89 6.21 -11.42
C PRO A 232 3.13 5.77 -12.67
N PHE A 233 1.85 6.14 -12.76
CA PHE A 233 1.00 5.91 -13.92
C PHE A 233 1.25 6.93 -15.03
N GLY A 234 1.81 8.09 -14.69
CA GLY A 234 1.97 9.22 -15.62
C GLY A 234 0.97 10.33 -15.29
N ASP A 235 0.08 10.63 -16.23
CA ASP A 235 -0.89 11.72 -16.06
C ASP A 235 -2.14 11.24 -15.29
N LEU A 236 -2.12 11.41 -13.97
CA LEU A 236 -3.24 11.03 -13.10
C LEU A 236 -4.48 11.93 -13.28
N GLU A 237 -4.28 13.20 -13.69
CA GLU A 237 -5.37 14.11 -14.04
C GLU A 237 -6.14 13.55 -15.25
N ARG A 238 -5.43 13.10 -16.28
CA ARG A 238 -6.02 12.39 -17.43
C ARG A 238 -6.80 11.17 -16.99
N ALA A 239 -6.23 10.32 -16.12
CA ALA A 239 -6.88 9.10 -15.66
C ALA A 239 -8.24 9.40 -15.00
N PHE A 240 -8.29 10.36 -14.07
CA PHE A 240 -9.53 10.72 -13.40
C PHE A 240 -10.56 11.35 -14.33
N ARG A 241 -10.15 12.26 -15.23
CA ARG A 241 -11.06 12.80 -16.25
C ARG A 241 -11.61 11.73 -17.17
N ARG A 242 -10.77 10.78 -17.58
CA ARG A 242 -11.18 9.65 -18.40
C ARG A 242 -12.20 8.79 -17.64
N TYR A 243 -11.96 8.51 -16.37
CA TYR A 243 -12.90 7.79 -15.52
C TYR A 243 -14.26 8.50 -15.44
N GLU A 244 -14.32 9.82 -15.19
CA GLU A 244 -15.58 10.57 -15.18
C GLU A 244 -16.31 10.48 -16.52
N GLU A 245 -15.60 10.66 -17.63
CA GLU A 245 -16.15 10.58 -18.99
C GLU A 245 -16.79 9.22 -19.26
N VAL A 246 -16.07 8.12 -18.99
CA VAL A 246 -16.56 6.79 -19.32
C VAL A 246 -17.56 6.28 -18.30
N SER A 247 -17.43 6.63 -17.03
CA SER A 247 -18.37 6.22 -15.97
C SER A 247 -19.68 7.01 -16.01
N GLY A 248 -19.65 8.25 -16.48
CA GLY A 248 -20.76 9.21 -16.38
C GLY A 248 -20.98 9.73 -14.96
N VAL A 249 -20.01 9.55 -14.06
CA VAL A 249 -20.07 9.93 -12.64
C VAL A 249 -19.03 11.00 -12.37
N GLU A 250 -19.47 12.16 -11.90
CA GLU A 250 -18.59 13.22 -11.38
C GLU A 250 -17.99 12.79 -10.05
N LEU A 251 -16.70 13.04 -9.86
CA LEU A 251 -15.98 12.66 -8.65
C LEU A 251 -16.36 13.56 -7.47
N ASP A 252 -16.82 12.94 -6.39
CA ASP A 252 -16.96 13.59 -5.09
C ASP A 252 -15.57 13.68 -4.43
N LEU A 253 -14.85 14.78 -4.71
CA LEU A 253 -13.45 14.93 -4.30
C LEU A 253 -13.24 14.78 -2.78
N PRO A 254 -14.05 15.41 -1.90
CA PRO A 254 -13.96 15.17 -0.46
C PRO A 254 -14.09 13.70 -0.07
N VAL A 255 -14.96 12.93 -0.74
CA VAL A 255 -15.10 11.49 -0.50
C VAL A 255 -13.86 10.71 -0.94
N VAL A 256 -13.28 11.04 -2.10
CA VAL A 256 -12.03 10.38 -2.54
C VAL A 256 -10.86 10.75 -1.62
N GLU A 257 -10.77 11.98 -1.13
CA GLU A 257 -9.79 12.39 -0.11
C GLU A 257 -9.98 11.63 1.20
N PHE A 258 -11.24 11.49 1.67
CA PHE A 258 -11.55 10.65 2.84
C PHE A 258 -11.05 9.21 2.67
N HIS A 259 -11.35 8.58 1.53
CA HIS A 259 -10.87 7.22 1.25
C HIS A 259 -9.35 7.15 1.09
N THR A 260 -8.72 8.23 0.64
CA THR A 260 -7.24 8.31 0.59
C THR A 260 -6.66 8.34 1.99
N ALA A 261 -7.23 9.14 2.90
CA ALA A 261 -6.84 9.14 4.30
C ALA A 261 -7.03 7.77 4.95
N GLN A 262 -8.21 7.18 4.75
CA GLN A 262 -8.61 5.88 5.32
C GLN A 262 -7.70 4.75 4.84
N PHE A 263 -7.49 4.62 3.53
CA PHE A 263 -6.68 3.56 2.95
C PHE A 263 -5.20 3.74 3.31
N SER A 264 -4.67 4.97 3.22
CA SER A 264 -3.29 5.27 3.61
C SER A 264 -3.01 4.88 5.06
N LEU A 265 -3.95 5.09 5.99
CA LEU A 265 -3.75 4.75 7.40
C LEU A 265 -3.69 3.23 7.65
N THR A 266 -4.23 2.39 6.76
CA THR A 266 -4.22 0.93 6.96
C THR A 266 -2.81 0.32 6.98
N THR A 267 -1.88 0.86 6.18
CA THR A 267 -0.49 0.37 6.12
C THR A 267 0.24 0.60 7.45
N PRO A 268 0.31 1.83 8.01
CA PRO A 268 0.91 2.06 9.32
C PRO A 268 0.27 1.23 10.44
N LEU A 269 -1.06 1.10 10.45
CA LEU A 269 -1.77 0.24 11.42
C LEU A 269 -1.30 -1.22 11.37
N SER A 270 -1.01 -1.73 10.17
CA SER A 270 -0.53 -3.11 9.98
C SER A 270 0.95 -3.29 10.37
N LEU A 271 1.78 -2.26 10.14
CA LEU A 271 3.23 -2.32 10.35
C LEU A 271 3.65 -2.15 11.80
N VAL A 272 2.76 -1.64 12.67
CA VAL A 272 2.99 -1.53 14.12
C VAL A 272 3.50 -2.82 14.75
N MET A 273 2.96 -3.99 14.35
CA MET A 273 3.44 -5.27 14.87
C MET A 273 4.92 -5.50 14.55
N VAL A 274 5.35 -5.14 13.34
CA VAL A 274 6.71 -5.34 12.88
C VAL A 274 7.65 -4.32 13.51
N LEU A 275 7.30 -3.03 13.45
CA LEU A 275 8.18 -1.93 13.87
C LEU A 275 8.31 -1.81 15.40
N HIS A 276 7.36 -2.35 16.18
CA HIS A 276 7.47 -2.37 17.64
C HIS A 276 8.29 -3.54 18.19
N ASN A 277 8.75 -4.46 17.33
CA ASN A 277 9.43 -5.68 17.75
C ASN A 277 10.78 -5.84 17.03
N PRO A 278 11.81 -6.37 17.71
CA PRO A 278 13.13 -6.56 17.11
C PRO A 278 13.17 -7.82 16.23
N PHE A 279 12.46 -7.81 15.11
CA PHE A 279 12.52 -8.90 14.14
C PHE A 279 13.77 -8.77 13.24
N PRO A 280 14.61 -9.80 13.10
CA PRO A 280 15.78 -9.74 12.24
C PRO A 280 15.39 -9.91 10.76
N MET A 281 14.91 -8.84 10.14
CA MET A 281 14.50 -8.81 8.73
C MET A 281 15.34 -7.80 7.93
N SER A 282 15.67 -8.13 6.68
CA SER A 282 16.41 -7.22 5.78
C SER A 282 15.57 -6.03 5.33
N ASP A 283 14.24 -6.14 5.38
CA ASP A 283 13.31 -5.20 4.74
C ASP A 283 12.75 -4.16 5.73
N LEU A 284 13.32 -4.08 6.94
CA LEU A 284 12.83 -3.17 7.99
C LEU A 284 12.84 -1.71 7.56
N LEU A 285 13.86 -1.27 6.81
CA LEU A 285 13.92 0.11 6.31
C LEU A 285 12.77 0.40 5.34
N GLN A 286 12.42 -0.56 4.47
CA GLN A 286 11.28 -0.43 3.57
C GLN A 286 9.96 -0.33 4.34
N TYR A 287 9.81 -1.09 5.44
CA TYR A 287 8.63 -0.97 6.30
C TYR A 287 8.58 0.36 7.07
N GLU A 288 9.73 0.90 7.50
CA GLU A 288 9.79 2.24 8.07
C GLU A 288 9.39 3.30 7.03
N GLU A 289 9.90 3.20 5.79
CA GLU A 289 9.50 4.06 4.68
C GLU A 289 7.99 4.00 4.44
N TRP A 290 7.41 2.80 4.32
CA TRP A 290 5.98 2.64 4.10
C TRP A 290 5.14 3.18 5.25
N PHE A 291 5.58 3.01 6.50
CA PHE A 291 4.91 3.57 7.66
C PHE A 291 4.87 5.09 7.57
N GLN A 292 6.01 5.75 7.30
CA GLN A 292 6.09 7.20 7.27
C GLN A 292 5.39 7.78 6.04
N GLN A 293 5.58 7.21 4.84
CA GLN A 293 4.95 7.70 3.62
C GLN A 293 3.43 7.56 3.67
N CYS A 294 2.92 6.42 4.12
CA CYS A 294 1.47 6.24 4.21
C CYS A 294 0.87 7.09 5.34
N SER A 295 1.63 7.36 6.41
CA SER A 295 1.23 8.34 7.42
C SER A 295 1.16 9.76 6.84
N LEU A 296 2.12 10.13 5.98
CA LEU A 296 2.14 11.42 5.31
C LEU A 296 0.92 11.57 4.37
N ASN A 297 0.70 10.58 3.51
CA ASN A 297 -0.45 10.55 2.61
C ASN A 297 -1.77 10.65 3.38
N ALA A 298 -1.87 9.97 4.53
CA ALA A 298 -3.07 10.03 5.37
C ALA A 298 -3.33 11.44 5.91
N VAL A 299 -2.33 12.09 6.52
CA VAL A 299 -2.51 13.42 7.10
C VAL A 299 -2.68 14.52 6.04
N GLU A 300 -2.07 14.38 4.86
CA GLU A 300 -2.26 15.31 3.74
C GLU A 300 -3.67 15.20 3.14
N ALA A 301 -4.22 13.98 3.03
CA ALA A 301 -5.59 13.77 2.62
C ALA A 301 -6.60 14.33 3.65
N MET A 302 -6.34 14.16 4.96
CA MET A 302 -7.12 14.82 6.01
C MET A 302 -7.07 16.34 5.87
N ALA A 303 -5.89 16.91 5.63
CA ALA A 303 -5.72 18.34 5.43
C ALA A 303 -6.49 18.86 4.20
N ALA A 304 -6.55 18.08 3.12
CA ALA A 304 -7.32 18.40 1.93
C ALA A 304 -8.83 18.46 2.22
N VAL A 305 -9.36 17.51 3.01
CA VAL A 305 -10.77 17.52 3.45
C VAL A 305 -11.08 18.73 4.34
N GLU A 306 -10.17 19.06 5.27
CA GLU A 306 -10.34 20.15 6.24
C GLU A 306 -9.99 21.54 5.70
N GLY A 307 -9.43 21.63 4.49
CA GLY A 307 -8.94 22.89 3.92
C GLY A 307 -7.73 23.47 4.67
N VAL A 308 -6.89 22.61 5.27
CA VAL A 308 -5.73 23.00 6.08
C VAL A 308 -4.50 23.16 5.19
N ALA A 309 -3.91 24.35 5.20
CA ALA A 309 -2.60 24.57 4.59
C ALA A 309 -1.49 23.88 5.41
N LEU A 310 -0.61 23.19 4.71
CA LEU A 310 0.52 22.43 5.25
C LEU A 310 1.84 23.06 4.82
N ASP A 311 2.78 23.14 5.75
CA ASP A 311 4.12 23.69 5.53
C ASP A 311 5.15 22.58 5.28
N ASP A 312 6.11 22.81 4.39
CA ASP A 312 7.25 21.91 4.21
C ASP A 312 8.21 21.98 5.42
N TYR A 313 9.02 20.94 5.58
CA TYR A 313 10.02 20.83 6.61
C TYR A 313 11.43 20.76 6.04
N ARG A 314 12.35 21.53 6.63
CA ARG A 314 13.78 21.46 6.34
C ARG A 314 14.49 20.80 7.51
N LEU A 315 15.26 19.76 7.21
CA LEU A 315 16.07 19.08 8.22
C LEU A 315 17.02 20.04 8.96
N PRO A 316 17.23 19.82 10.26
CA PRO A 316 18.20 20.57 11.03
C PRO A 316 19.60 20.21 10.55
N GLN A 317 20.54 21.11 10.81
CA GLN A 317 21.95 20.87 10.50
C GLN A 317 22.43 19.61 11.23
N ALA A 318 23.10 18.72 10.49
CA ALA A 318 23.69 17.52 11.07
C ALA A 318 24.72 17.90 12.14
N THR A 319 24.61 17.28 13.31
CA THR A 319 25.54 17.50 14.43
C THR A 319 26.77 16.63 14.28
N ASP A 320 27.94 17.14 14.66
CA ASP A 320 29.14 16.31 14.77
C ASP A 320 29.02 15.33 15.94
N VAL A 321 29.40 14.08 15.70
CA VAL A 321 29.27 12.97 16.66
C VAL A 321 30.63 12.32 16.86
N ARG A 322 30.95 11.93 18.10
CA ARG A 322 32.27 11.41 18.47
C ARG A 322 32.72 10.20 17.62
N GLN A 323 31.77 9.42 17.13
CA GLN A 323 31.98 8.22 16.31
C GLN A 323 31.74 8.46 14.81
N SER A 324 31.82 9.70 14.32
CA SER A 324 31.53 10.06 12.92
C SER A 324 32.28 9.17 11.91
N GLY A 325 33.57 8.92 12.12
CA GLY A 325 34.36 8.04 11.26
C GLY A 325 33.85 6.58 11.21
N LEU A 326 33.35 6.04 12.32
CA LEU A 326 32.76 4.68 12.34
C LEU A 326 31.42 4.65 11.63
N ILE A 327 30.60 5.68 11.84
CA ILE A 327 29.29 5.84 11.20
C ILE A 327 29.43 5.92 9.68
N ASP A 328 30.37 6.72 9.18
CA ASP A 328 30.61 6.88 7.74
C ASP A 328 31.21 5.62 7.09
N ALA A 329 31.99 4.84 7.84
CA ALA A 329 32.60 3.61 7.33
C ALA A 329 31.66 2.40 7.30
N LEU A 330 30.58 2.38 8.10
CA LEU A 330 29.75 1.18 8.28
C LEU A 330 29.06 0.72 6.99
N ALA A 331 28.39 1.61 6.27
CA ALA A 331 27.68 1.22 5.05
C ALA A 331 28.64 0.74 3.94
N PRO A 332 29.78 1.41 3.68
CA PRO A 332 30.83 0.88 2.79
C PRO A 332 31.34 -0.51 3.21
N ILE A 333 31.63 -0.73 4.50
CA ILE A 333 32.09 -2.04 5.01
C ILE A 333 31.06 -3.13 4.71
N ILE A 334 29.76 -2.85 4.89
CA ILE A 334 28.69 -3.80 4.57
C ILE A 334 28.67 -4.12 3.07
N GLU A 335 28.84 -3.12 2.20
CA GLU A 335 28.84 -3.31 0.74
C GLU A 335 30.04 -4.13 0.24
N GLU A 336 31.15 -4.15 0.97
CA GLU A 336 32.33 -4.97 0.66
C GLU A 336 32.17 -6.46 1.02
N VAL A 337 31.14 -6.82 1.79
CA VAL A 337 30.89 -8.23 2.15
C VAL A 337 30.59 -9.05 0.88
N PRO A 338 31.27 -10.21 0.68
CA PRO A 338 31.01 -11.07 -0.47
C PRO A 338 29.55 -11.53 -0.55
N ALA A 339 28.98 -11.54 -1.76
CA ALA A 339 27.61 -11.97 -2.04
C ALA A 339 27.56 -12.68 -3.41
N GLU A 340 27.29 -13.98 -3.40
CA GLU A 340 27.38 -14.83 -4.59
C GLU A 340 26.05 -14.86 -5.36
N THR A 341 24.94 -14.89 -4.63
CA THR A 341 23.58 -14.92 -5.19
C THR A 341 22.97 -13.53 -5.30
N GLU A 342 21.94 -13.40 -6.13
CA GLU A 342 21.17 -12.15 -6.26
C GLU A 342 20.46 -11.78 -4.95
N ILE A 343 19.93 -12.77 -4.23
CA ILE A 343 19.29 -12.61 -2.92
C ILE A 343 20.30 -12.04 -1.90
N GLU A 344 21.53 -12.56 -1.89
CA GLU A 344 22.59 -12.06 -0.99
C GLU A 344 22.99 -10.62 -1.34
N ARG A 345 23.11 -10.29 -2.63
CA ARG A 345 23.41 -8.92 -3.08
C ARG A 345 22.31 -7.94 -2.66
N PHE A 346 21.04 -8.33 -2.84
CA PHE A 346 19.89 -7.54 -2.40
C PHE A 346 19.92 -7.31 -0.89
N ARG A 347 20.09 -8.37 -0.09
CA ARG A 347 20.15 -8.26 1.38
C ARG A 347 21.31 -7.39 1.87
N ARG A 348 22.48 -7.54 1.26
CA ARG A 348 23.66 -6.70 1.57
C ARG A 348 23.35 -5.23 1.33
N HIS A 349 22.80 -4.92 0.16
CA HIS A 349 22.44 -3.54 -0.18
C HIS A 349 21.41 -2.95 0.78
N GLN A 350 20.32 -3.67 1.08
CA GLN A 350 19.30 -3.23 2.05
C GLN A 350 19.88 -3.00 3.46
N THR A 351 20.81 -3.86 3.87
CA THR A 351 21.52 -3.70 5.15
C THR A 351 22.39 -2.44 5.15
N ALA A 352 23.09 -2.16 4.05
CA ALA A 352 23.87 -0.93 3.90
C ALA A 352 22.97 0.32 3.90
N GLN A 353 21.80 0.28 3.26
CA GLN A 353 20.83 1.38 3.32
C GLN A 353 20.32 1.62 4.74
N THR A 354 20.02 0.54 5.48
CA THR A 354 19.64 0.65 6.90
C THR A 354 20.75 1.33 7.73
N ALA A 355 22.02 0.98 7.48
CA ALA A 355 23.14 1.64 8.14
C ALA A 355 23.24 3.14 7.80
N ARG A 356 22.98 3.53 6.55
CA ARG A 356 22.92 4.95 6.13
C ARG A 356 21.78 5.71 6.81
N TYR A 357 20.61 5.09 6.95
CA TYR A 357 19.49 5.68 7.68
C TYR A 357 19.85 5.90 9.16
N VAL A 358 20.40 4.88 9.83
CA VAL A 358 20.84 4.97 11.23
C VAL A 358 21.91 6.05 11.41
N ALA A 359 22.80 6.25 10.44
CA ALA A 359 23.76 7.37 10.45
C ALA A 359 23.06 8.74 10.51
N GLY A 360 21.98 8.92 9.74
CA GLY A 360 21.12 10.11 9.81
C GLY A 360 20.47 10.26 11.18
N VAL A 361 19.90 9.18 11.72
CA VAL A 361 19.31 9.16 13.07
C VAL A 361 20.34 9.61 14.13
N CYS A 362 21.59 9.15 14.07
CA CYS A 362 22.63 9.57 14.99
C CYS A 362 22.97 11.07 14.89
N ARG A 363 22.93 11.66 13.68
CA ARG A 363 23.36 13.05 13.41
C ARG A 363 22.26 14.09 13.60
N GLN A 364 21.02 13.72 13.33
CA GLN A 364 19.88 14.63 13.26
C GLN A 364 18.73 14.24 14.20
N GLY A 365 18.66 12.96 14.61
CA GLY A 365 17.62 12.46 15.50
C GLY A 365 17.46 13.25 16.80
N PRO A 366 18.54 13.60 17.55
CA PRO A 366 18.39 14.38 18.78
C PRO A 366 17.74 15.75 18.58
N ALA A 367 18.02 16.43 17.46
CA ALA A 367 17.41 17.71 17.14
C ALA A 367 15.92 17.53 16.77
N ILE A 368 15.61 16.53 15.93
CA ILE A 368 14.24 16.15 15.58
C ILE A 368 13.41 15.81 16.82
N GLU A 369 13.95 15.03 17.76
CA GLU A 369 13.27 14.68 19.00
C GLU A 369 13.06 15.89 19.91
N SER A 370 14.02 16.83 19.96
CA SER A 370 13.83 18.08 20.69
C SER A 370 12.68 18.90 20.11
N GLU A 371 12.59 19.04 18.79
CA GLU A 371 11.49 19.74 18.12
C GLU A 371 10.14 19.05 18.34
N ASN A 372 10.10 17.70 18.32
CA ASN A 372 8.89 16.94 18.65
C ASN A 372 8.41 17.25 20.09
N LEU A 373 9.33 17.32 21.05
CA LEU A 373 9.01 17.67 22.43
C LEU A 373 8.60 19.15 22.58
N ASP A 374 9.16 20.06 21.78
CA ASP A 374 8.75 21.48 21.74
C ASP A 374 7.30 21.62 21.26
N ASP A 375 6.90 20.83 20.26
CA ASP A 375 5.52 20.82 19.75
C ASP A 375 4.54 20.25 20.77
N VAL A 376 4.91 19.17 21.46
CA VAL A 376 4.10 18.60 22.55
C VAL A 376 3.98 19.59 23.71
N GLU A 377 5.05 20.29 24.07
CA GLU A 377 5.03 21.34 25.10
C GLU A 377 4.11 22.50 24.71
N ARG A 378 4.14 22.92 23.44
CA ARG A 378 3.28 24.00 22.95
C ARG A 378 1.79 23.63 23.04
N LEU A 379 1.46 22.38 22.71
CA LEU A 379 0.08 21.90 22.72
C LEU A 379 -0.42 21.59 24.15
N LEU A 380 0.40 20.93 24.97
CA LEU A 380 -0.01 20.41 26.29
C LEU A 380 0.41 21.31 27.47
N GLY A 381 1.20 22.35 27.22
CA GLY A 381 1.67 23.32 28.21
C GLY A 381 2.79 22.80 29.13
N SER A 382 3.41 21.65 28.84
CA SER A 382 4.51 21.10 29.63
C SER A 382 5.45 20.25 28.78
N ARG A 383 6.76 20.42 29.00
CA ARG A 383 7.80 19.59 28.38
C ARG A 383 7.96 18.25 29.11
N TYR A 384 8.01 17.17 28.35
CA TYR A 384 8.25 15.82 28.86
C TYR A 384 9.73 15.45 28.82
N ALA A 385 10.12 14.49 29.66
CA ALA A 385 11.52 14.09 29.84
C ALA A 385 12.13 13.37 28.61
N ASP A 386 11.32 12.62 27.87
CA ASP A 386 11.71 11.86 26.70
C ASP A 386 10.54 11.68 25.73
N TRP A 387 10.84 11.14 24.54
CA TRP A 387 9.85 10.91 23.48
C TRP A 387 8.73 9.97 23.93
N ARG A 388 9.01 8.97 24.79
CA ARG A 388 7.99 8.00 25.24
C ARG A 388 6.96 8.67 26.11
N ALA A 389 7.40 9.50 27.06
CA ALA A 389 6.52 10.26 27.93
C ALA A 389 5.72 11.31 27.13
N GLY A 390 6.38 12.01 26.19
CA GLY A 390 5.73 12.97 25.30
C GLY A 390 4.64 12.35 24.43
N ASP A 391 4.94 11.22 23.76
CA ASP A 391 3.97 10.55 22.89
C ASP A 391 2.84 9.89 23.67
N ALA A 392 3.10 9.35 24.87
CA ALA A 392 2.04 8.85 25.74
C ALA A 392 1.06 9.96 26.16
N ALA A 393 1.58 11.13 26.50
CA ALA A 393 0.74 12.28 26.87
C ALA A 393 -0.03 12.83 25.67
N LEU A 394 0.61 12.93 24.50
CA LEU A 394 -0.04 13.38 23.27
C LEU A 394 -1.15 12.40 22.84
N GLU A 395 -0.92 11.10 22.95
CA GLU A 395 -1.93 10.09 22.65
C GLU A 395 -3.12 10.18 23.60
N ALA A 396 -2.87 10.32 24.91
CA ALA A 396 -3.92 10.49 25.90
C ALA A 396 -4.76 11.75 25.64
N PHE A 397 -4.13 12.83 25.18
CA PHE A 397 -4.81 14.05 24.76
C PHE A 397 -5.67 13.81 23.52
N VAL A 398 -5.10 13.23 22.45
CA VAL A 398 -5.80 12.97 21.18
C VAL A 398 -7.05 12.12 21.37
N LEU A 399 -7.00 11.10 22.23
CA LEU A 399 -8.15 10.21 22.50
C LEU A 399 -9.32 10.94 23.17
N GLN A 400 -9.10 12.14 23.72
CA GLN A 400 -10.10 12.98 24.37
C GLN A 400 -10.28 14.35 23.70
N ALA A 401 -9.52 14.61 22.63
CA ALA A 401 -9.51 15.91 21.98
C ALA A 401 -10.87 16.20 21.35
N PRO A 402 -11.42 17.41 21.52
CA PRO A 402 -12.66 17.81 20.86
C PRO A 402 -12.44 18.00 19.35
N ASP A 403 -13.50 17.82 18.57
CA ASP A 403 -13.46 17.83 17.10
C ASP A 403 -12.91 19.14 16.50
N ASN A 404 -13.00 20.25 17.23
CA ASN A 404 -12.46 21.54 16.79
C ASN A 404 -10.91 21.60 16.82
N MET A 405 -10.23 20.55 17.29
CA MET A 405 -8.76 20.46 17.31
C MET A 405 -8.17 19.84 16.03
N ASP A 406 -8.99 19.35 15.09
CA ASP A 406 -8.50 18.59 13.94
C ASP A 406 -7.52 19.40 13.10
N THR A 407 -7.77 20.69 12.86
CA THR A 407 -6.83 21.58 12.17
C THR A 407 -5.47 21.68 12.86
N GLU A 408 -5.43 21.79 14.18
CA GLU A 408 -4.18 21.93 14.94
C GLU A 408 -3.40 20.59 14.98
N LEU A 409 -4.11 19.49 15.19
CA LEU A 409 -3.54 18.15 15.22
C LEU A 409 -3.01 17.71 13.85
N ILE A 410 -3.71 18.03 12.76
CA ILE A 410 -3.24 17.79 11.39
C ILE A 410 -1.90 18.49 11.16
N ARG A 411 -1.77 19.78 11.51
CA ARG A 411 -0.50 20.50 11.36
C ARG A 411 0.61 19.89 12.19
N LEU A 412 0.33 19.58 13.45
CA LEU A 412 1.31 18.96 14.35
C LEU A 412 1.81 17.62 13.80
N PHE A 413 0.90 16.72 13.42
CA PHE A 413 1.29 15.41 12.92
C PHE A 413 1.95 15.48 11.56
N HIS A 414 1.50 16.36 10.67
CA HIS A 414 2.18 16.60 9.40
C HIS A 414 3.65 17.01 9.61
N SER A 415 3.92 18.02 10.45
CA SER A 415 5.29 18.44 10.75
C SER A 415 6.14 17.29 11.33
N ARG A 416 5.59 16.50 12.26
CA ARG A 416 6.28 15.36 12.85
C ARG A 416 6.60 14.25 11.84
N ILE A 417 5.68 13.92 10.96
CA ILE A 417 5.87 12.92 9.90
C ILE A 417 6.88 13.44 8.87
N MET A 418 6.80 14.70 8.48
CA MET A 418 7.74 15.32 7.56
C MET A 418 9.18 15.31 8.08
N ARG A 419 9.40 15.46 9.39
CA ARG A 419 10.73 15.26 10.01
C ARG A 419 11.30 13.89 9.71
N GLN A 420 10.50 12.83 9.84
CA GLN A 420 10.91 11.46 9.57
C GLN A 420 11.09 11.19 8.08
N MET A 421 10.18 11.68 7.25
CA MET A 421 10.28 11.53 5.79
C MET A 421 11.53 12.20 5.22
N ARG A 422 11.87 13.41 5.69
CA ARG A 422 13.13 14.06 5.29
C ARG A 422 14.35 13.29 5.77
N LEU A 423 14.30 12.69 6.96
CA LEU A 423 15.39 11.84 7.46
C LEU A 423 15.59 10.57 6.62
N LEU A 424 14.50 9.99 6.10
CA LEU A 424 14.50 8.84 5.20
C LEU A 424 14.93 9.19 3.77
N GLU A 425 14.74 10.44 3.34
CA GLU A 425 14.96 10.91 1.96
C GLU A 425 16.26 10.42 1.29
N PRO A 426 17.44 10.39 1.97
CA PRO A 426 18.69 9.93 1.36
C PRO A 426 18.76 8.44 1.03
N VAL A 427 17.84 7.62 1.56
CA VAL A 427 17.84 6.16 1.40
C VAL A 427 16.60 5.62 0.70
N LEU A 428 15.71 6.50 0.23
CA LEU A 428 14.52 6.11 -0.53
C LEU A 428 14.91 5.45 -1.86
N ASN A 429 14.23 4.37 -2.22
CA ASN A 429 14.51 3.60 -3.44
C ASN A 429 13.88 4.20 -4.72
N ARG A 430 13.53 5.49 -4.70
CA ARG A 430 12.90 6.21 -5.81
C ARG A 430 13.63 7.52 -6.11
N ALA A 431 13.72 7.87 -7.39
CA ALA A 431 14.29 9.14 -7.81
C ALA A 431 13.38 10.28 -7.33
N GLY A 432 13.94 11.35 -6.74
CA GLY A 432 13.23 12.62 -6.50
C GLY A 432 12.68 12.90 -5.09
N GLY A 433 12.94 12.03 -4.11
CA GLY A 433 12.80 12.38 -2.68
C GLY A 433 11.42 12.14 -2.06
N VAL A 434 11.04 12.99 -1.11
CA VAL A 434 9.70 12.97 -0.48
C VAL A 434 8.69 13.58 -1.44
N TYR A 435 7.64 12.84 -1.78
CA TYR A 435 6.54 13.29 -2.64
C TYR A 435 5.29 13.53 -1.81
N PRO A 436 4.91 14.80 -1.57
CA PRO A 436 3.62 15.16 -1.03
C PRO A 436 2.48 14.72 -1.95
N LEU A 437 1.39 14.28 -1.35
CA LEU A 437 0.14 14.01 -2.04
C LEU A 437 -0.42 15.32 -2.60
N THR A 438 -0.70 15.35 -3.91
CA THR A 438 -1.36 16.51 -4.53
C THR A 438 -2.86 16.46 -4.22
N PRO A 439 -3.45 17.52 -3.62
CA PRO A 439 -4.88 17.57 -3.36
C PRO A 439 -5.68 17.45 -4.67
N LEU A 440 -6.77 16.68 -4.66
CA LEU A 440 -7.57 16.42 -5.86
C LEU A 440 -8.12 17.67 -6.51
N ALA A 441 -8.56 18.65 -5.71
CA ALA A 441 -9.02 19.94 -6.24
C ALA A 441 -7.93 20.63 -7.08
N ARG A 442 -6.67 20.59 -6.62
CA ARG A 442 -5.53 21.13 -7.37
C ARG A 442 -5.21 20.28 -8.61
N LEU A 443 -5.23 18.95 -8.46
CA LEU A 443 -4.95 18.02 -9.56
C LEU A 443 -5.93 18.20 -10.72
N LEU A 444 -7.22 18.43 -10.43
CA LEU A 444 -8.28 18.51 -11.43
C LEU A 444 -8.62 19.94 -11.86
N GLY A 445 -8.09 20.95 -11.16
CA GLY A 445 -8.22 22.37 -11.50
C GLY A 445 -9.48 23.07 -10.94
N HIS A 446 -9.95 22.66 -9.76
CA HIS A 446 -11.11 23.24 -9.05
C HIS A 446 -10.73 24.33 -8.04
#